data_AF-A0A951KJM2-F1
#
_entry.id   AF-A0A951KJM2-F1
#
_cell.length_a   1.000
_cell.length_b   1.000
_cell.length_c   1.000
_cell.angle_alpha   90.00
_cell.angle_beta   90.00
_cell.angle_gamma   90.00
#
_symmetry.space_group_name_H-M   'P 1'
#
loop_
_entity.id
_entity.type
_entity.pdbx_description
1 polymer ?
#
loop_
_entity_poly.entity_id
_entity_poly.type
_entity_poly.pdbx_seq_one_letter_code
_entity_poly.pdbx_strand_id
1 'polypeptide(L)'
;MMRAYEEIIDFIAAGTSPGKVIAFRPSEEAKERVADLIRREKTTGLQPDEAAELGHYLQLEHLMRLATAWAVHHLADDQLR
;
A
#
# COMPACT_ATOMS: atom_id res chain seq x y z
N MET A 1 8.78 8.98 -12.93
CA MET A 1 8.04 9.28 -11.70
C MET A 1 7.60 7.94 -11.14
N MET A 2 7.87 7.68 -9.87
CA MET A 2 7.51 6.41 -9.23
C MET A 2 5.99 6.36 -9.07
N ARG A 3 5.36 5.26 -9.49
CA ARG A 3 3.93 5.05 -9.31
C ARG A 3 3.65 4.73 -7.85
N ALA A 4 2.53 5.19 -7.32
CA ALA A 4 2.25 5.06 -5.88
C ALA A 4 2.30 3.60 -5.37
N TYR A 5 1.98 2.62 -6.21
CA TYR A 5 2.00 1.20 -5.83
C TYR A 5 3.40 0.57 -5.80
N GLU A 6 4.40 1.20 -6.44
CA GLU A 6 5.75 0.63 -6.54
C GLU A 6 6.43 0.54 -5.17
N GLU A 7 6.11 1.44 -4.23
CA GLU A 7 6.60 1.34 -2.85
C GLU A 7 6.13 0.08 -2.13
N ILE A 8 4.89 -0.33 -2.35
CA ILE A 8 4.34 -1.54 -1.72
C ILE A 8 5.01 -2.77 -2.33
N ILE A 9 5.25 -2.77 -3.64
CA ILE A 9 5.95 -3.85 -4.34
C ILE A 9 7.41 -3.95 -3.87
N ASP A 10 8.10 -2.82 -3.76
CA ASP A 10 9.48 -2.78 -3.28
C ASP A 10 9.59 -3.28 -1.82
N PHE A 11 8.66 -2.86 -0.96
CA PHE A 11 8.56 -3.37 0.41
C PHE A 11 8.41 -4.89 0.47
N ILE A 12 7.56 -5.47 -0.40
CA ILE A 12 7.37 -6.91 -0.49
C ILE A 12 8.66 -7.59 -1.00
N ALA A 13 9.26 -7.05 -2.07
CA ALA A 13 10.46 -7.60 -2.70
C ALA A 13 11.69 -7.56 -1.79
N ALA A 14 11.82 -6.54 -0.94
CA ALA A 14 12.91 -6.39 0.03
C ALA A 14 12.85 -7.40 1.20
N GLY A 15 11.79 -8.21 1.28
CA GLY A 15 11.58 -9.19 2.34
C GLY A 15 10.90 -8.58 3.58
N THR A 16 9.74 -9.13 3.92
CA THR A 16 8.88 -8.65 4.99
C THR A 16 8.97 -9.55 6.24
N SER A 17 8.47 -9.04 7.36
CA SER A 17 8.24 -9.80 8.59
C SER A 17 6.96 -9.26 9.24
N PRO A 18 6.29 -10.00 10.15
CA PRO A 18 5.08 -9.50 10.81
C PRO A 18 5.27 -8.11 11.44
N GLY A 19 6.40 -7.88 12.11
CA GLY A 19 6.74 -6.56 12.66
C GLY A 19 6.92 -5.47 11.59
N LYS A 20 7.57 -5.78 10.47
CA LYS A 20 7.73 -4.83 9.35
C LYS A 20 6.38 -4.51 8.69
N VAL A 21 5.49 -5.49 8.53
CA VAL A 21 4.16 -5.30 7.93
C VAL A 21 3.32 -4.36 8.80
N ILE A 22 3.34 -4.54 10.13
CA ILE A 22 2.61 -3.66 11.07
C ILE A 22 3.19 -2.24 11.08
N ALA A 23 4.50 -2.11 10.94
CA ALA A 23 5.17 -0.81 10.92
C ALA A 23 5.08 -0.10 9.56
N PHE A 24 4.66 -0.80 8.50
CA PHE A 24 4.64 -0.25 7.15
C PHE A 24 3.68 0.95 7.06
N ARG A 25 4.19 2.03 6.49
CA ARG A 25 3.41 3.22 6.13
C ARG A 25 3.87 3.70 4.76
N PRO A 26 2.96 3.99 3.83
CA PRO A 26 3.31 4.63 2.56
C PRO A 26 4.05 5.95 2.81
N SER A 27 4.94 6.33 1.91
CA SER A 27 5.62 7.63 1.98
C SER A 27 4.64 8.79 1.79
N GLU A 28 5.05 10.00 2.15
CA GLU A 28 4.26 11.19 1.86
C GLU A 28 4.10 11.43 0.35
N GLU A 29 5.11 11.10 -0.45
CA GLU A 29 5.04 11.22 -1.91
C GLU A 29 3.97 10.29 -2.50
N ALA A 30 3.90 9.03 -2.05
CA ALA A 30 2.87 8.09 -2.47
C ALA A 30 1.47 8.55 -2.04
N LYS A 31 1.32 9.08 -0.82
CA LYS A 31 0.04 9.64 -0.33
C LYS A 31 -0.42 10.84 -1.15
N GLU A 32 0.48 11.77 -1.43
CA GLU A 32 0.19 12.96 -2.25
C GLU A 32 -0.21 12.56 -3.67
N ARG A 33 0.49 11.60 -4.27
CA ARG A 33 0.17 11.07 -5.60
C ARG A 33 -1.23 10.47 -5.64
N VAL A 34 -1.58 9.62 -4.67
CA VAL A 34 -2.90 8.99 -4.59
C VAL A 34 -3.99 10.02 -4.34
N ALA A 35 -3.74 11.01 -3.48
CA ALA A 35 -4.68 12.11 -3.24
C ALA A 35 -4.94 12.93 -4.52
N ASP A 36 -3.91 13.20 -5.33
CA ASP A 36 -4.06 13.86 -6.62
C ASP A 36 -4.88 13.02 -7.60
N LEU A 37 -4.61 11.71 -7.69
CA LEU A 37 -5.35 10.80 -8.56
C LEU A 37 -6.84 10.74 -8.18
N ILE A 38 -7.17 10.62 -6.89
CA ILE A 38 -8.56 10.62 -6.39
C ILE A 38 -9.24 11.95 -6.69
N ARG A 39 -8.54 13.08 -6.51
CA ARG A 39 -9.07 14.41 -6.81
C ARG A 39 -9.39 14.54 -8.30
N ARG A 40 -8.49 14.09 -9.17
CA ARG A 40 -8.63 14.17 -10.63
C ARG A 40 -9.70 13.23 -11.15
N GLU A 41 -9.82 12.02 -10.61
CA GLU A 41 -10.91 11.08 -10.91
C GLU A 41 -12.29 11.74 -10.74
N LYS A 42 -12.47 12.51 -9.66
CA LYS A 42 -13.74 13.16 -9.32
C LYS A 42 -14.01 14.48 -10.06
N THR A 43 -13.01 15.08 -10.68
CA THR A 43 -13.12 16.43 -11.26
C THR A 43 -12.97 16.44 -12.77
N THR A 44 -11.86 15.90 -13.27
CA THR A 44 -11.46 15.97 -14.67
C THR A 44 -11.48 14.61 -15.37
N GLY A 45 -11.60 13.53 -14.60
CA GLY A 45 -11.32 12.18 -15.05
C GLY A 45 -9.83 11.84 -14.98
N LEU A 46 -9.54 10.54 -15.08
CA LEU A 46 -8.19 9.97 -15.14
C LEU A 46 -7.96 9.38 -16.53
N GLN A 47 -6.70 9.44 -16.98
CA GLN A 47 -6.29 8.64 -18.13
C GLN A 47 -6.29 7.14 -17.77
N PRO A 48 -6.40 6.23 -18.75
CA PRO A 48 -6.43 4.79 -18.50
C PRO A 48 -5.27 4.30 -17.62
N ASP A 49 -4.06 4.79 -17.87
CA ASP A 49 -2.87 4.43 -17.09
C ASP A 49 -2.93 4.94 -15.64
N GLU A 50 -3.51 6.13 -15.43
CA GLU A 50 -3.66 6.74 -14.11
C GLU A 50 -4.77 6.07 -13.31
N ALA A 51 -5.85 5.67 -13.97
CA ALA A 51 -6.91 4.86 -13.37
C ALA A 51 -6.39 3.47 -12.97
N ALA A 52 -5.55 2.85 -13.82
CA ALA A 52 -4.88 1.59 -13.50
C ALA A 52 -3.90 1.76 -12.32
N GLU A 53 -3.13 2.85 -12.27
CA GLU A 53 -2.25 3.18 -11.14
C GLU A 53 -3.04 3.27 -9.82
N LEU A 54 -4.12 4.07 -9.81
CA LEU A 54 -4.98 4.23 -8.63
C LEU A 54 -5.61 2.89 -8.22
N GLY A 55 -6.12 2.12 -9.19
CA GLY A 55 -6.71 0.80 -8.96
C GLY A 55 -5.73 -0.18 -8.32
N HIS A 56 -4.52 -0.30 -8.86
CA HIS A 56 -3.48 -1.18 -8.30
C HIS A 56 -3.08 -0.76 -6.89
N TYR A 57 -2.92 0.56 -6.65
CA TYR A 57 -2.59 1.06 -5.32
C TYR A 57 -3.66 0.71 -4.29
N LEU A 58 -4.95 0.95 -4.60
CA LEU A 58 -6.05 0.65 -3.69
C LEU A 58 -6.17 -0.86 -3.38
N GLN A 59 -5.94 -1.71 -4.38
CA GLN A 59 -5.93 -3.17 -4.18
C GLN A 59 -4.78 -3.59 -3.25
N LEU A 60 -3.58 -3.06 -3.47
CA LEU A 60 -2.42 -3.38 -2.65
C LEU A 60 -2.53 -2.81 -1.23
N GLU A 61 -3.06 -1.59 -1.05
CA GLU A 61 -3.35 -1.02 0.28
C GLU A 61 -4.33 -1.91 1.05
N HIS A 62 -5.40 -2.34 0.39
CA HIS A 62 -6.38 -3.22 1.00
C HIS A 62 -5.74 -4.54 1.48
N LEU A 63 -4.90 -5.16 0.64
CA LEU A 63 -4.14 -6.36 1.01
C LEU A 63 -3.19 -6.09 2.18
N MET A 64 -2.52 -4.94 2.21
CA MET A 64 -1.62 -4.55 3.31
C MET A 64 -2.38 -4.37 4.63
N ARG A 65 -3.61 -3.84 4.61
CA ARG A 65 -4.45 -3.77 5.83
C ARG A 65 -4.81 -5.15 6.36
N LEU A 66 -5.18 -6.08 5.48
CA LEU A 66 -5.48 -7.47 5.86
C LEU A 66 -4.23 -8.18 6.39
N ALA A 67 -3.10 -8.02 5.71
CA ALA A 67 -1.81 -8.57 6.13
C ALA A 67 -1.39 -8.01 7.49
N THR A 68 -1.65 -6.74 7.78
CA THR A 68 -1.42 -6.13 9.09
C THR A 68 -2.25 -6.80 10.18
N ALA A 69 -3.55 -7.03 9.93
CA ALA A 69 -4.41 -7.71 10.89
C ALA A 69 -3.89 -9.12 11.19
N TRP A 70 -3.45 -9.87 10.18
CA TRP A 70 -2.90 -11.21 10.37
C TRP A 70 -1.52 -11.18 11.04
N ALA A 71 -0.68 -10.21 10.71
CA ALA A 71 0.64 -10.05 11.31
C ALA A 71 0.57 -9.82 12.83
N VAL A 72 -0.46 -9.12 13.32
CA VAL A 72 -0.69 -8.95 14.76
C VAL A 72 -0.93 -10.30 15.43
N HIS A 73 -1.71 -11.19 14.81
CA HIS A 73 -1.92 -12.55 15.31
C HIS A 73 -0.62 -13.36 15.30
N HIS A 74 0.13 -13.33 14.20
CA HIS A 74 1.40 -14.05 14.12
C HIS A 74 2.44 -13.58 15.14
N LEU A 75 2.52 -12.28 15.44
CA LEU A 75 3.43 -11.79 16.49
C LEU A 75 3.04 -12.26 17.88
N ALA A 76 1.73 -12.37 18.18
CA ALA A 76 1.26 -12.89 19.45
C ALA A 76 1.64 -14.38 19.61
N ASP A 77 1.51 -15.16 18.55
CA ASP A 77 1.87 -16.59 18.55
C ASP A 77 3.39 -16.82 18.65
N ASP A 78 4.20 -15.95 18.04
CA ASP A 78 5.67 -16.05 18.07
C ASP A 78 6.25 -15.61 19.44
N GLN A 79 5.56 -14.74 20.18
CA GLN A 79 5.93 -14.34 21.55
C GLN A 79 5.54 -15.38 22.62
N LEU A 80 4.66 -16.32 22.28
CA LEU A 80 4.18 -17.38 23.19
C LEU A 80 4.95 -18.70 23.05
N ARG A 81 5.88 -18.80 22.09
CA ARG A 81 6.77 -19.94 21.87
C ARG A 81 8.15 -19.70 22.48
#